data_AF-A0A2A2F0R2-F1
#
_entry.id   AF-A0A2A2F0R2-F1
#
_cell.length_a   1.000
_cell.length_b   1.000
_cell.length_c   1.000
_cell.angle_alpha   90.00
_cell.angle_beta   90.00
_cell.angle_gamma   90.00
#
_symmetry.space_group_name_H-M   'P 1'
#
loop_
_entity.id
_entity.type
_entity.pdbx_description
1 polymer ?
#
loop_
_entity_poly.entity_id
_entity_poly.type
_entity_poly.pdbx_seq_one_letter_code
_entity_poly.pdbx_strand_id
1 'polypeptide(L)'
;MTATAESPEQVVDEQRLQVAEYKPTAAALAKLRQQYDGVVYDVRTTKGMKDAKEARKTVRGYRTSLENKRKEIKAPALQRCRDIDDEAKIITAELRKLEEPIDEQIKAEEQRKQREKEEAERRERERVDKIRGDIEAIRRTPADLIGKSAAELGAAAHDLRMQPIGEDRFAEFAQEALAAKQQAMQQLASMIEAAKAQEELAEMKRKQAEQEAAKAEAVDIPAPAGTEPEQPDITEPVAEPRRPIDTRRLAAAAEAGTRHQVGLDPAQPGGDRTVVADVGTDSRLAAIRADLIGNAGLYSTQADAVIESIQAGRIRYLSITE
;
A
#
# COMPACT_ATOMS: atom_id res chain seq x y z
N MET A 1 -55.92 57.07 -31.50
CA MET A 1 -55.33 58.07 -32.41
C MET A 1 -55.13 59.35 -31.60
N THR A 2 -54.04 60.11 -31.72
CA THR A 2 -52.84 59.97 -32.58
C THR A 2 -51.57 59.85 -31.74
N ALA A 3 -50.56 59.13 -32.22
CA ALA A 3 -49.22 59.16 -31.64
C ALA A 3 -48.44 60.32 -32.25
N THR A 4 -47.94 61.23 -31.42
CA THR A 4 -46.96 62.24 -31.84
C THR A 4 -45.57 61.63 -31.69
N ALA A 5 -44.86 61.45 -32.80
CA ALA A 5 -43.49 60.95 -32.78
C ALA A 5 -42.53 62.12 -32.57
N GLU A 6 -41.97 62.25 -31.36
CA GLU A 6 -40.79 63.08 -31.15
C GLU A 6 -39.55 62.33 -31.67
N SER A 7 -38.96 62.85 -32.75
CA SER A 7 -37.69 62.35 -33.27
C SER A 7 -36.60 62.49 -32.22
N PRO A 8 -35.72 61.48 -32.02
CA PRO A 8 -34.60 61.59 -31.10
C PRO A 8 -33.52 62.50 -31.70
N GLU A 9 -33.69 63.81 -31.53
CA GLU A 9 -32.71 64.82 -31.93
C GLU A 9 -31.45 64.66 -31.06
N GLN A 10 -30.52 63.83 -31.53
CA GLN A 10 -29.26 63.55 -30.82
C GLN A 10 -28.32 64.75 -30.91
N VAL A 11 -28.64 65.83 -30.19
CA VAL A 11 -27.69 66.83 -29.73
C VAL A 11 -26.49 66.08 -29.14
N VAL A 12 -25.28 66.40 -29.61
CA VAL A 12 -24.08 65.89 -28.95
C VAL A 12 -23.95 66.68 -27.65
N ASP A 13 -24.50 66.09 -26.59
CA ASP A 13 -24.51 66.62 -25.23
C ASP A 13 -23.08 67.07 -24.83
N GLU A 14 -22.86 68.39 -24.84
CA GLU A 14 -21.54 68.98 -24.60
C GLU A 14 -21.03 68.67 -23.17
N GLN A 15 -21.94 68.32 -22.25
CA GLN A 15 -21.60 67.92 -20.87
C GLN A 15 -20.91 66.55 -20.81
N ARG A 16 -21.02 65.72 -21.87
CA ARG A 16 -20.33 64.42 -21.97
C ARG A 16 -18.91 64.52 -22.56
N LEU A 17 -18.51 65.66 -23.13
CA LEU A 17 -17.23 65.82 -23.82
C LEU A 17 -16.11 66.26 -22.87
N GLN A 18 -15.53 65.28 -22.19
CA GLN A 18 -14.48 65.47 -21.17
C GLN A 18 -13.12 65.94 -21.72
N VAL A 19 -12.81 65.67 -23.00
CA VAL A 19 -11.54 66.08 -23.63
C VAL A 19 -11.62 67.56 -24.03
N ALA A 20 -10.86 68.41 -23.35
CA ALA A 20 -10.93 69.87 -23.47
C ALA A 20 -10.64 70.37 -24.89
N GLU A 21 -9.67 69.76 -25.56
CA GLU A 21 -9.19 70.12 -26.90
C GLU A 21 -10.21 69.79 -28.00
N TYR A 22 -11.21 68.97 -27.72
CA TYR A 22 -12.30 68.67 -28.65
C TYR A 22 -13.46 69.67 -28.55
N LYS A 23 -13.57 70.44 -27.45
CA LYS A 23 -14.67 71.39 -27.22
C LYS A 23 -14.83 72.43 -28.36
N PRO A 24 -13.78 72.98 -28.99
CA PRO A 24 -13.93 73.85 -30.16
C PRO A 24 -14.53 73.15 -31.39
N THR A 25 -14.28 71.85 -31.57
CA THR A 25 -14.88 71.05 -32.65
C THR A 25 -16.33 70.68 -32.33
N ALA A 26 -16.66 70.46 -31.06
CA ALA A 26 -18.02 70.22 -30.60
C ALA A 26 -18.93 71.45 -30.81
N ALA A 27 -18.50 72.63 -30.35
CA ALA A 27 -19.23 73.88 -30.54
C ALA A 27 -19.38 74.26 -32.03
N ALA A 28 -18.46 73.82 -32.90
CA ALA A 28 -18.59 73.94 -34.34
C ALA A 28 -19.64 72.98 -34.94
N LEU A 29 -19.83 71.79 -34.36
CA LEU A 29 -20.76 70.77 -34.87
C LEU A 29 -22.22 71.24 -34.87
N ALA A 30 -22.65 71.99 -33.85
CA ALA A 30 -23.98 72.59 -33.81
C ALA A 30 -24.23 73.53 -35.01
N LYS A 31 -23.22 74.36 -35.36
CA LYS A 31 -23.28 75.26 -36.53
C LYS A 31 -23.24 74.50 -37.85
N LEU A 32 -22.43 73.44 -37.94
CA LEU A 32 -22.38 72.57 -39.12
C LEU A 32 -23.72 71.84 -39.35
N ARG A 33 -24.41 71.42 -38.29
CA ARG A 33 -25.77 70.87 -38.37
C ARG A 33 -26.76 71.92 -38.90
N GLN A 34 -26.82 73.09 -38.29
CA GLN A 34 -27.70 74.18 -38.74
C GLN A 34 -27.46 74.59 -40.21
N GLN A 35 -26.24 74.45 -40.72
CA GLN A 35 -25.87 74.82 -42.09
C GLN A 35 -26.05 73.71 -43.14
N TYR A 36 -26.02 72.43 -42.75
CA TYR A 36 -25.90 71.30 -43.69
C TYR A 36 -26.84 70.12 -43.42
N ASP A 37 -27.49 70.04 -42.26
CA ASP A 37 -28.44 68.98 -41.96
C ASP A 37 -29.76 69.20 -42.73
N GLY A 38 -30.36 68.11 -43.23
CA GLY A 38 -31.51 68.15 -44.14
C GLY A 38 -31.29 68.84 -45.51
N VAL A 39 -30.12 69.42 -45.80
CA VAL A 39 -29.90 70.22 -47.02
C VAL A 39 -29.74 69.34 -48.26
N VAL A 40 -30.75 69.38 -49.15
CA VAL A 40 -30.73 68.70 -50.45
C VAL A 40 -30.15 69.62 -51.52
N TYR A 41 -28.99 69.24 -52.07
CA TYR A 41 -28.32 69.96 -53.16
C TYR A 41 -28.70 69.38 -54.52
N ASP A 42 -29.13 70.22 -55.48
CA ASP A 42 -29.26 69.79 -56.88
C ASP A 42 -27.90 69.70 -57.58
N VAL A 43 -27.26 68.54 -57.37
CA VAL A 43 -25.98 68.15 -57.97
C VAL A 43 -26.01 67.92 -59.48
N ARG A 44 -27.18 68.01 -60.15
CA ARG A 44 -27.25 68.04 -61.62
C ARG A 44 -26.88 69.41 -62.18
N THR A 45 -26.96 70.47 -61.37
CA THR A 45 -26.50 71.81 -61.74
C THR A 45 -25.02 72.02 -61.37
N THR A 46 -24.29 72.77 -62.20
CA THR A 46 -22.90 73.17 -61.92
C THR A 46 -22.77 73.93 -60.60
N LYS A 47 -23.79 74.71 -60.22
CA LYS A 47 -23.84 75.44 -58.94
C LYS A 47 -24.04 74.48 -57.76
N GLY A 48 -25.13 73.70 -57.73
CA GLY A 48 -25.40 72.79 -56.61
C GLY A 48 -24.30 71.75 -56.41
N MET A 49 -23.66 71.29 -57.48
CA MET A 49 -22.49 70.39 -57.42
C MET A 49 -21.20 71.08 -56.94
N LYS A 50 -21.08 72.41 -57.07
CA LYS A 50 -19.99 73.17 -56.43
C LYS A 50 -20.27 73.35 -54.93
N ASP A 51 -21.48 73.76 -54.59
CA ASP A 51 -21.89 74.07 -53.22
C ASP A 51 -21.84 72.81 -52.34
N ALA A 52 -22.31 71.66 -52.84
CA ALA A 52 -22.19 70.36 -52.18
C ALA A 52 -20.73 69.88 -51.99
N LYS A 53 -19.83 70.20 -52.94
CA LYS A 53 -18.40 69.85 -52.80
C LYS A 53 -17.73 70.63 -51.69
N GLU A 54 -18.03 71.93 -51.56
CA GLU A 54 -17.48 72.78 -50.51
C GLU A 54 -18.07 72.44 -49.14
N ALA A 55 -19.38 72.21 -49.01
CA ALA A 55 -20.01 71.72 -47.78
C ALA A 55 -19.33 70.42 -47.26
N ARG A 56 -19.18 69.42 -48.15
CA ARG A 56 -18.50 68.15 -47.84
C ARG A 56 -17.02 68.36 -47.47
N LYS A 57 -16.33 69.32 -48.11
CA LYS A 57 -14.93 69.66 -47.83
C LYS A 57 -14.77 70.28 -46.44
N THR A 58 -15.67 71.18 -46.05
CA THR A 58 -15.73 71.78 -44.70
C THR A 58 -15.92 70.71 -43.62
N VAL A 59 -16.97 69.89 -43.71
CA VAL A 59 -17.25 68.81 -42.73
C VAL A 59 -16.09 67.79 -42.66
N ARG A 60 -15.52 67.41 -43.81
CA ARG A 60 -14.34 66.54 -43.86
C ARG A 60 -13.11 67.17 -43.21
N GLY A 61 -12.94 68.50 -43.32
CA GLY A 61 -11.87 69.27 -42.69
C GLY A 61 -11.88 69.14 -41.17
N TYR A 62 -13.03 69.43 -40.54
CA TYR A 62 -13.21 69.24 -39.09
C TYR A 62 -12.93 67.80 -38.65
N ARG A 63 -13.47 66.80 -39.37
CA ARG A 63 -13.24 65.37 -39.06
C ARG A 63 -11.75 64.99 -39.11
N THR A 64 -11.01 65.46 -40.12
CA THR A 64 -9.56 65.18 -40.23
C THR A 64 -8.76 65.96 -39.18
N SER A 65 -9.12 67.20 -38.87
CA SER A 65 -8.49 67.99 -37.81
C SER A 65 -8.63 67.32 -36.44
N LEU A 66 -9.83 66.81 -36.12
CA LEU A 66 -10.10 66.09 -34.88
C LEU A 66 -9.24 64.83 -34.71
N GLU A 67 -9.09 64.01 -35.74
CA GLU A 67 -8.24 62.81 -35.68
C GLU A 67 -6.75 63.14 -35.60
N ASN A 68 -6.30 64.25 -36.21
CA ASN A 68 -4.94 64.74 -36.02
C ASN A 68 -4.72 65.20 -34.57
N LYS A 69 -5.67 65.96 -34.00
CA LYS A 69 -5.63 66.41 -32.60
C LYS A 69 -5.64 65.23 -31.62
N ARG A 70 -6.45 64.19 -31.90
CA ARG A 70 -6.47 62.93 -31.15
C ARG A 70 -5.11 62.23 -31.12
N LYS A 71 -4.40 62.18 -32.26
CA LYS A 71 -3.04 61.61 -32.33
C LYS A 71 -2.02 62.44 -31.58
N GLU A 72 -2.07 63.76 -31.77
CA GLU A 72 -1.20 64.75 -31.11
C GLU A 72 -1.26 64.63 -29.58
N ILE A 73 -2.46 64.64 -29.00
CA ILE A 73 -2.67 64.55 -27.54
C ILE A 73 -2.34 63.15 -27.02
N LYS A 74 -2.66 62.09 -27.76
CA LYS A 74 -2.44 60.70 -27.31
C LYS A 74 -0.98 60.26 -27.44
N ALA A 75 -0.19 60.86 -28.32
CA ALA A 75 1.22 60.50 -28.54
C ALA A 75 2.09 60.55 -27.25
N PRO A 76 2.18 61.65 -26.49
CA PRO A 76 2.99 61.71 -25.27
C PRO A 76 2.51 60.72 -24.20
N ALA A 77 1.19 60.53 -24.06
CA ALA A 77 0.64 59.54 -23.12
C ALA A 77 1.03 58.09 -23.49
N LEU A 78 0.93 57.73 -24.78
CA LEU A 78 1.37 56.42 -25.27
C LEU A 78 2.88 56.20 -25.13
N GLN A 79 3.68 57.26 -25.30
CA GLN A 79 5.12 57.15 -25.08
C GLN A 79 5.42 56.94 -23.59
N ARG A 80 4.84 57.74 -22.68
CA ARG A 80 5.08 57.56 -21.25
C ARG A 80 4.62 56.20 -20.72
N CYS A 81 3.55 55.61 -21.28
CA CYS A 81 3.20 54.22 -20.96
C CYS A 81 4.34 53.23 -21.32
N ARG A 82 4.92 53.34 -22.52
CA ARG A 82 6.05 52.49 -22.93
C ARG A 82 7.28 52.72 -22.06
N ASP A 83 7.60 53.99 -21.78
CA ASP A 83 8.74 54.35 -20.93
C ASP A 83 8.60 53.70 -19.55
N ILE A 84 7.39 53.72 -18.96
CA ILE A 84 7.07 53.04 -17.69
C ILE A 84 7.20 51.52 -17.82
N ASP A 85 6.62 50.92 -18.86
CA ASP A 85 6.67 49.47 -19.07
C ASP A 85 8.12 48.97 -19.23
N ASP A 86 8.97 49.71 -19.95
CA ASP A 86 10.36 49.35 -20.21
C ASP A 86 11.28 49.64 -19.00
N GLU A 87 11.08 50.76 -18.30
CA GLU A 87 11.72 51.09 -17.02
C GLU A 87 11.42 50.01 -15.96
N ALA A 88 10.16 49.56 -15.87
CA ALA A 88 9.75 48.49 -14.96
C ALA A 88 10.39 47.13 -15.32
N LYS A 89 10.54 46.79 -16.61
CA LYS A 89 11.24 45.56 -17.04
C LYS A 89 12.71 45.58 -16.66
N ILE A 90 13.39 46.72 -16.86
CA ILE A 90 14.81 46.88 -16.51
C ILE A 90 15.00 46.72 -14.99
N ILE A 91 14.23 47.45 -14.19
CA ILE A 91 14.30 47.35 -12.72
C ILE A 91 13.99 45.93 -12.24
N THR A 92 12.97 45.27 -12.81
CA THR A 92 12.65 43.86 -12.49
C THR A 92 13.80 42.90 -12.83
N ALA A 93 14.50 43.13 -13.95
CA ALA A 93 15.65 42.30 -14.34
C ALA A 93 16.85 42.49 -13.41
N GLU A 94 17.15 43.72 -12.97
CA GLU A 94 18.22 43.96 -12.00
C GLU A 94 17.88 43.42 -10.60
N LEU A 95 16.61 43.53 -10.16
CA LEU A 95 16.16 42.93 -8.90
C LEU A 95 16.31 41.40 -8.92
N ARG A 96 15.98 40.74 -10.03
CA ARG A 96 16.14 39.28 -10.17
C ARG A 96 17.59 38.82 -10.07
N LYS A 97 18.55 39.57 -10.64
CA LYS A 97 19.99 39.27 -10.47
C LYS A 97 20.48 39.32 -9.02
N LEU A 98 19.71 39.95 -8.11
CA LEU A 98 19.97 39.96 -6.67
C LEU A 98 19.18 38.85 -5.96
N GLU A 99 17.95 38.58 -6.38
CA GLU A 99 17.05 37.56 -5.82
C GLU A 99 17.51 36.13 -6.13
N GLU A 100 17.79 35.83 -7.41
CA GLU A 100 18.18 34.50 -7.92
C GLU A 100 19.37 33.89 -7.15
N PRO A 101 20.54 34.57 -6.97
CA PRO A 101 21.64 33.99 -6.20
C PRO A 101 21.37 33.87 -4.69
N ILE A 102 20.39 34.58 -4.14
CA ILE A 102 19.97 34.42 -2.72
C ILE A 102 19.08 33.18 -2.58
N ASP A 103 18.14 32.98 -3.50
CA ASP A 103 17.31 31.79 -3.61
C ASP A 103 18.14 30.51 -3.84
N GLU A 104 19.17 30.56 -4.69
CA GLU A 104 20.14 29.47 -4.87
C GLU A 104 20.89 29.13 -3.56
N GLN A 105 21.34 30.13 -2.80
CA GLN A 105 22.00 29.92 -1.50
C GLN A 105 21.07 29.29 -0.47
N ILE A 106 19.82 29.75 -0.39
CA ILE A 106 18.79 29.17 0.49
C ILE A 106 18.55 27.71 0.13
N LYS A 107 18.31 27.41 -1.14
CA LYS A 107 18.08 26.03 -1.63
C LYS A 107 19.27 25.10 -1.38
N ALA A 108 20.50 25.58 -1.55
CA ALA A 108 21.70 24.80 -1.27
C ALA A 108 21.81 24.41 0.22
N GLU A 109 21.50 25.34 1.12
CA GLU A 109 21.52 25.16 2.56
C GLU A 109 20.36 24.30 3.08
N GLU A 110 19.15 24.46 2.52
CA GLU A 110 18.00 23.58 2.82
C GLU A 110 18.29 22.14 2.39
N GLN A 111 18.83 21.93 1.19
CA GLN A 111 19.26 20.60 0.75
C GLN A 111 20.39 20.02 1.62
N ARG A 112 21.32 20.85 2.12
CA ARG A 112 22.37 20.39 3.04
C ARG A 112 21.75 19.87 4.34
N LYS A 113 20.88 20.65 4.97
CA LYS A 113 20.15 20.27 6.19
C LYS A 113 19.29 19.01 5.98
N GLN A 114 18.61 18.90 4.83
CA GLN A 114 17.80 17.73 4.52
C GLN A 114 18.65 16.47 4.34
N ARG A 115 19.79 16.55 3.62
CA ARG A 115 20.74 15.42 3.49
C ARG A 115 21.35 15.00 4.83
N GLU A 116 21.70 15.97 5.69
CA GLU A 116 22.22 15.71 7.04
C GLU A 116 21.16 15.05 7.93
N LYS A 117 19.90 15.48 7.84
CA LYS A 117 18.77 14.87 8.53
C LYS A 117 18.49 13.44 8.03
N GLU A 118 18.44 13.24 6.72
CA GLU A 118 18.25 11.91 6.11
C GLU A 118 19.38 10.94 6.47
N GLU A 119 20.63 11.42 6.54
CA GLU A 119 21.74 10.62 7.03
C GLU A 119 21.66 10.33 8.53
N ALA A 120 21.30 11.30 9.37
CA ALA A 120 21.09 11.08 10.80
C ALA A 120 19.97 10.06 11.05
N GLU A 121 18.82 10.22 10.38
CA GLU A 121 17.72 9.25 10.44
C GLU A 121 18.13 7.87 9.92
N ARG A 122 18.92 7.79 8.85
CA ARG A 122 19.40 6.50 8.32
C ARG A 122 20.34 5.79 9.31
N ARG A 123 21.35 6.50 9.83
CA ARG A 123 22.29 5.96 10.84
C ARG A 123 21.56 5.52 12.12
N GLU A 124 20.52 6.25 12.51
CA GLU A 124 19.71 5.91 13.68
C GLU A 124 18.82 4.68 13.43
N ARG A 125 18.19 4.55 12.25
CA ARG A 125 17.48 3.33 11.85
C ARG A 125 18.42 2.13 11.79
N GLU A 126 19.60 2.28 11.16
CA GLU A 126 20.66 1.26 11.12
C GLU A 126 21.09 0.82 12.53
N ARG A 127 21.19 1.75 13.50
CA ARG A 127 21.47 1.45 14.93
C ARG A 127 20.32 0.66 15.56
N VAL A 128 19.09 1.15 15.46
CA VAL A 128 17.90 0.55 16.09
C VAL A 128 17.61 -0.84 15.50
N ASP A 129 17.68 -1.00 14.18
CA ASP A 129 17.42 -2.27 13.50
C ASP A 129 18.51 -3.31 13.82
N LYS A 130 19.77 -2.89 13.97
CA LYS A 130 20.84 -3.77 14.47
C LYS A 130 20.57 -4.24 15.90
N ILE A 131 20.19 -3.33 16.81
CA ILE A 131 19.89 -3.68 18.21
C ILE A 131 18.68 -4.62 18.28
N ARG A 132 17.64 -4.37 17.49
CA ARG A 132 16.46 -5.27 17.38
C ARG A 132 16.82 -6.63 16.80
N GLY A 133 17.70 -6.70 15.79
CA GLY A 133 18.22 -7.95 15.25
C GLY A 133 18.99 -8.76 16.29
N ASP A 134 19.82 -8.11 17.11
CA ASP A 134 20.52 -8.73 18.25
C ASP A 134 19.55 -9.28 19.31
N ILE A 135 18.45 -8.56 19.59
CA ILE A 135 17.38 -9.01 20.51
C ILE A 135 16.61 -10.19 19.92
N GLU A 136 16.28 -10.17 18.63
CA GLU A 136 15.52 -11.24 17.99
C GLU A 136 16.35 -12.51 17.84
N ALA A 137 17.67 -12.40 17.62
CA ALA A 137 18.58 -13.55 17.68
C ALA A 137 18.57 -14.23 19.07
N ILE A 138 18.48 -13.45 20.16
CA ILE A 138 18.30 -13.98 21.51
C ILE A 138 16.94 -14.70 21.63
N ARG A 139 15.83 -14.09 21.18
CA ARG A 139 14.49 -14.71 21.20
C ARG A 139 14.43 -16.02 20.41
N ARG A 140 15.10 -16.06 19.26
CA ARG A 140 15.09 -17.19 18.32
C ARG A 140 15.96 -18.37 18.77
N THR A 141 16.96 -18.13 19.65
CA THR A 141 17.92 -19.14 20.11
C THR A 141 17.30 -20.51 20.49
N PRO A 142 16.17 -20.60 21.22
CA PRO A 142 15.54 -21.89 21.54
C PRO A 142 14.96 -22.62 20.31
N ALA A 143 14.41 -21.87 19.35
CA ALA A 143 13.81 -22.43 18.14
C ALA A 143 14.87 -23.06 17.20
N ASP A 144 16.06 -22.47 17.11
CA ASP A 144 17.19 -23.01 16.33
C ASP A 144 17.86 -24.24 17.00
N LEU A 145 17.39 -24.66 18.18
CA LEU A 145 17.90 -25.79 18.94
C LEU A 145 16.87 -26.92 19.12
N ILE A 146 15.71 -26.84 18.46
CA ILE A 146 14.69 -27.90 18.47
C ILE A 146 15.28 -29.22 17.93
N GLY A 147 15.07 -30.31 18.66
CA GLY A 147 15.53 -31.66 18.29
C GLY A 147 16.96 -31.99 18.69
N LYS A 148 17.68 -31.09 19.37
CA LYS A 148 19.00 -31.38 19.96
C LYS A 148 18.91 -32.12 21.30
N SER A 149 20.03 -32.71 21.70
CA SER A 149 20.14 -33.44 22.97
C SER A 149 20.05 -32.52 24.20
N ALA A 150 19.71 -33.10 25.36
CA ALA A 150 19.68 -32.39 26.63
C ALA A 150 21.04 -31.74 26.99
N ALA A 151 22.15 -32.35 26.58
CA ALA A 151 23.50 -31.85 26.79
C ALA A 151 23.81 -30.59 25.95
N GLU A 152 23.46 -30.60 24.65
CA GLU A 152 23.64 -29.44 23.77
C GLU A 152 22.76 -28.25 24.18
N LEU A 153 21.51 -28.53 24.57
CA LEU A 153 20.58 -27.53 25.10
C LEU A 153 21.12 -26.93 26.42
N GLY A 154 21.69 -27.75 27.28
CA GLY A 154 22.35 -27.32 28.53
C GLY A 154 23.55 -26.41 28.29
N ALA A 155 24.38 -26.71 27.28
CA ALA A 155 25.51 -25.86 26.88
C ALA A 155 25.02 -24.50 26.35
N ALA A 156 24.09 -24.48 25.40
CA ALA A 156 23.54 -23.24 24.86
C ALA A 156 22.84 -22.37 25.94
N ALA A 157 22.17 -23.00 26.91
CA ALA A 157 21.58 -22.32 28.05
C ALA A 157 22.63 -21.76 29.05
N HIS A 158 23.84 -22.34 29.09
CA HIS A 158 24.98 -21.76 29.82
C HIS A 158 25.55 -20.55 29.07
N ASP A 159 25.84 -20.68 27.78
CA ASP A 159 26.42 -19.61 26.97
C ASP A 159 25.52 -18.36 26.95
N LEU A 160 24.23 -18.55 26.70
CA LEU A 160 23.24 -17.47 26.75
C LEU A 160 23.15 -16.84 28.15
N ARG A 161 23.32 -17.61 29.23
CA ARG A 161 23.34 -17.10 30.61
C ARG A 161 24.59 -16.25 30.87
N MET A 162 25.74 -16.64 30.36
CA MET A 162 27.01 -15.92 30.54
C MET A 162 27.12 -14.66 29.66
N GLN A 163 26.40 -14.58 28.53
CA GLN A 163 26.37 -13.38 27.68
C GLN A 163 25.89 -12.13 28.45
N PRO A 164 26.69 -11.06 28.58
CA PRO A 164 26.25 -9.83 29.22
C PRO A 164 25.19 -9.10 28.37
N ILE A 165 24.19 -8.55 29.04
CA ILE A 165 23.19 -7.65 28.47
C ILE A 165 23.26 -6.35 29.26
N GLY A 166 23.43 -5.22 28.58
CA GLY A 166 23.59 -3.91 29.19
C GLY A 166 23.56 -2.79 28.14
N GLU A 167 23.56 -1.56 28.64
CA GLU A 167 23.40 -0.34 27.84
C GLU A 167 24.50 -0.17 26.78
N ASP A 168 25.74 -0.64 27.05
CA ASP A 168 26.88 -0.61 26.11
C ASP A 168 26.61 -1.29 24.75
N ARG A 169 25.69 -2.27 24.71
CA ARG A 169 25.31 -3.00 23.47
C ARG A 169 23.89 -2.70 23.01
N PHE A 170 22.95 -2.56 23.94
CA PHE A 170 21.52 -2.47 23.64
C PHE A 170 20.91 -1.08 23.88
N ALA A 171 21.68 -0.16 24.46
CA ALA A 171 21.26 1.21 24.80
C ALA A 171 19.87 1.22 25.48
N GLU A 172 18.91 2.00 24.95
CA GLU A 172 17.55 2.12 25.50
C GLU A 172 16.76 0.81 25.48
N PHE A 173 17.14 -0.17 24.64
CA PHE A 173 16.50 -1.48 24.53
C PHE A 173 17.10 -2.52 25.49
N ALA A 174 18.00 -2.14 26.40
CA ALA A 174 18.63 -3.09 27.33
C ALA A 174 17.62 -3.87 28.19
N GLN A 175 16.49 -3.26 28.58
CA GLN A 175 15.42 -3.96 29.30
C GLN A 175 14.65 -4.96 28.41
N GLU A 176 14.44 -4.64 27.13
CA GLU A 176 13.83 -5.56 26.16
C GLU A 176 14.75 -6.75 25.88
N ALA A 177 16.06 -6.51 25.77
CA ALA A 177 17.09 -7.55 25.63
C ALA A 177 17.18 -8.46 26.87
N LEU A 178 17.05 -7.91 28.08
CA LEU A 178 16.97 -8.69 29.32
C LEU A 178 15.72 -9.57 29.36
N ALA A 179 14.56 -9.02 28.98
CA ALA A 179 13.31 -9.79 28.90
C ALA A 179 13.40 -10.92 27.86
N ALA A 180 13.92 -10.64 26.66
CA ALA A 180 14.16 -11.64 25.62
C ALA A 180 15.09 -12.78 26.11
N LYS A 181 16.19 -12.43 26.80
CA LYS A 181 17.11 -13.41 27.40
C LYS A 181 16.43 -14.25 28.49
N GLN A 182 15.59 -13.65 29.33
CA GLN A 182 14.83 -14.39 30.36
C GLN A 182 13.84 -15.37 29.72
N GLN A 183 13.08 -14.94 28.72
CA GLN A 183 12.14 -15.79 27.97
C GLN A 183 12.86 -16.96 27.27
N ALA A 184 13.98 -16.68 26.59
CA ALA A 184 14.77 -17.71 25.92
C ALA A 184 15.38 -18.72 26.91
N MET A 185 15.88 -18.28 28.07
CA MET A 185 16.36 -19.20 29.12
C MET A 185 15.23 -20.03 29.73
N GLN A 186 14.01 -19.49 29.88
CA GLN A 186 12.84 -20.24 30.35
C GLN A 186 12.44 -21.34 29.33
N GLN A 187 12.38 -20.99 28.04
CA GLN A 187 12.09 -21.97 26.98
C GLN A 187 13.16 -23.06 26.91
N LEU A 188 14.46 -22.71 26.98
CA LEU A 188 15.55 -23.68 27.02
C LEU A 188 15.45 -24.60 28.24
N ALA A 189 15.10 -24.09 29.42
CA ALA A 189 14.88 -24.94 30.59
C ALA A 189 13.75 -25.96 30.36
N SER A 190 12.62 -25.54 29.79
CA SER A 190 11.53 -26.46 29.41
C SER A 190 11.96 -27.49 28.35
N MET A 191 12.77 -27.09 27.37
CA MET A 191 13.32 -27.99 26.35
C MET A 191 14.31 -29.01 26.93
N ILE A 192 15.15 -28.62 27.89
CA ILE A 192 16.11 -29.51 28.56
C ILE A 192 15.37 -30.61 29.32
N GLU A 193 14.35 -30.28 30.12
CA GLU A 193 13.59 -31.30 30.85
C GLU A 193 12.76 -32.19 29.91
N ALA A 194 12.23 -31.63 28.81
CA ALA A 194 11.57 -32.42 27.78
C ALA A 194 12.53 -33.38 27.05
N ALA A 195 13.75 -32.94 26.74
CA ALA A 195 14.78 -33.76 26.09
C ALA A 195 15.23 -34.92 27.00
N LYS A 196 15.54 -34.63 28.28
CA LYS A 196 15.84 -35.68 29.28
C LYS A 196 14.73 -36.73 29.37
N ALA A 197 13.47 -36.30 29.47
CA ALA A 197 12.34 -37.22 29.55
C ALA A 197 12.21 -38.11 28.30
N GLN A 198 12.50 -37.60 27.10
CA GLN A 198 12.53 -38.41 25.88
C GLN A 198 13.73 -39.37 25.85
N GLU A 199 14.91 -38.92 26.30
CA GLU A 199 16.12 -39.75 26.41
C GLU A 199 15.91 -40.90 27.41
N GLU A 200 15.37 -40.63 28.61
CA GLU A 200 15.02 -41.64 29.62
C GLU A 200 13.94 -42.61 29.14
N LEU A 201 12.88 -42.13 28.48
CA LEU A 201 11.85 -42.99 27.89
C LEU A 201 12.40 -43.86 26.75
N ALA A 202 13.38 -43.37 25.98
CA ALA A 202 14.06 -44.14 24.95
C ALA A 202 14.98 -45.21 25.57
N GLU A 203 15.71 -44.89 26.63
CA GLU A 203 16.50 -45.88 27.39
C GLU A 203 15.63 -46.97 28.01
N MET A 204 14.51 -46.61 28.66
CA MET A 204 13.61 -47.61 29.25
C MET A 204 13.03 -48.54 28.18
N LYS A 205 12.66 -48.02 27.01
CA LYS A 205 12.19 -48.85 25.88
C LYS A 205 13.29 -49.77 25.33
N ARG A 206 14.54 -49.30 25.23
CA ARG A 206 15.69 -50.15 24.83
C ARG A 206 15.91 -51.27 25.84
N LYS A 207 16.00 -50.94 27.13
CA LYS A 207 16.19 -51.91 28.24
C LYS A 207 15.03 -52.92 28.32
N GLN A 208 13.80 -52.50 28.03
CA GLN A 208 12.64 -53.41 27.93
C GLN A 208 12.75 -54.35 26.73
N ALA A 209 13.08 -53.84 25.53
CA ALA A 209 13.26 -54.66 24.33
C ALA A 209 14.45 -55.64 24.44
N GLU A 210 15.55 -55.23 25.08
CA GLU A 210 16.69 -56.10 25.41
C GLU A 210 16.29 -57.21 26.37
N GLN A 211 15.51 -56.90 27.42
CA GLN A 211 14.98 -57.92 28.34
C GLN A 211 13.95 -58.85 27.69
N GLU A 212 13.16 -58.37 26.74
CA GLU A 212 12.19 -59.18 25.99
C GLU A 212 12.90 -60.12 25.01
N ALA A 213 13.91 -59.63 24.28
CA ALA A 213 14.77 -60.45 23.42
C ALA A 213 15.51 -61.53 24.22
N ALA A 214 16.15 -61.17 25.34
CA ALA A 214 16.85 -62.13 26.19
C ALA A 214 15.92 -63.18 26.82
N LYS A 215 14.65 -62.83 27.10
CA LYS A 215 13.63 -63.80 27.53
C LYS A 215 13.19 -64.74 26.42
N ALA A 216 13.10 -64.26 25.18
CA ALA A 216 12.79 -65.11 24.03
C ALA A 216 13.94 -66.08 23.71
N GLU A 217 15.20 -65.62 23.78
CA GLU A 217 16.39 -66.44 23.58
C GLU A 217 16.58 -67.49 24.68
N ALA A 218 16.27 -67.16 25.94
CA ALA A 218 16.34 -68.10 27.06
C ALA A 218 15.30 -69.25 27.03
N VAL A 219 14.31 -69.20 26.13
CA VAL A 219 13.33 -70.28 25.92
C VAL A 219 13.86 -71.37 24.96
N ASP A 220 14.94 -71.11 24.20
CA ASP A 220 15.48 -72.03 23.19
C ASP A 220 16.62 -72.94 23.72
N ILE A 221 16.66 -73.18 25.04
CA ILE A 221 17.62 -74.10 25.68
C ILE A 221 16.98 -75.49 25.85
N PRO A 222 17.53 -76.57 25.24
CA PRO A 222 16.86 -77.87 25.19
C PRO A 222 16.88 -78.61 26.54
N ALA A 223 15.71 -79.10 26.96
CA ALA A 223 15.58 -80.00 28.10
C ALA A 223 16.04 -81.44 27.76
N PRO A 224 16.73 -82.16 28.67
CA PRO A 224 17.12 -83.55 28.46
C PRO A 224 15.92 -84.51 28.55
N ALA A 225 16.00 -85.64 27.84
CA ALA A 225 14.85 -86.49 27.57
C ALA A 225 14.61 -87.63 28.57
N GLY A 226 13.32 -87.92 28.82
CA GLY A 226 12.81 -89.29 28.75
C GLY A 226 12.37 -90.00 30.05
N THR A 227 11.06 -89.98 30.32
CA THR A 227 10.28 -91.23 30.50
C THR A 227 8.79 -91.01 30.23
N GLU A 228 8.18 -91.98 29.54
CA GLU A 228 6.76 -92.15 29.22
C GLU A 228 6.27 -93.49 29.84
N PRO A 229 4.96 -93.84 29.80
CA PRO A 229 3.75 -93.01 29.86
C PRO A 229 2.69 -93.60 30.84
N GLU A 230 1.54 -92.96 30.97
CA GLU A 230 0.26 -93.70 31.14
C GLU A 230 -0.90 -92.92 30.48
N GLN A 231 -1.81 -93.61 29.80
CA GLN A 231 -2.98 -93.05 29.08
C GLN A 231 -4.29 -93.58 29.70
N PRO A 232 -5.42 -92.88 29.49
CA PRO A 232 -6.35 -93.33 28.43
C PRO A 232 -6.86 -92.13 27.56
N ASP A 233 -7.23 -92.21 26.28
CA ASP A 233 -8.02 -93.23 25.52
C ASP A 233 -9.51 -93.21 25.98
N ILE A 234 -10.57 -92.92 25.22
CA ILE A 234 -10.85 -92.54 23.80
C ILE A 234 -12.03 -91.50 23.84
N THR A 235 -12.51 -90.82 22.79
CA THR A 235 -12.50 -91.09 21.32
C THR A 235 -12.53 -89.80 20.47
N GLU A 236 -12.03 -89.95 19.25
CA GLU A 236 -12.23 -89.21 18.00
C GLU A 236 -13.68 -89.07 17.47
N PRO A 237 -13.95 -88.46 16.28
CA PRO A 237 -13.14 -87.56 15.40
C PRO A 237 -13.96 -86.27 15.05
N VAL A 238 -13.74 -85.39 14.03
CA VAL A 238 -12.78 -85.08 12.91
C VAL A 238 -12.87 -83.53 12.70
N ALA A 239 -12.11 -82.76 11.90
CA ALA A 239 -10.98 -82.95 10.98
C ALA A 239 -10.24 -81.60 10.75
N GLU A 240 -9.11 -81.64 10.03
CA GLU A 240 -8.33 -80.50 9.48
C GLU A 240 -8.27 -80.64 7.92
N PRO A 241 -7.43 -79.94 7.09
CA PRO A 241 -6.40 -78.92 7.36
C PRO A 241 -6.37 -77.67 6.42
N ARG A 242 -5.60 -76.62 6.79
CA ARG A 242 -4.34 -76.19 6.12
C ARG A 242 -3.70 -74.92 6.70
N ARG A 243 -2.37 -74.98 6.88
CA ARG A 243 -1.44 -73.91 7.30
C ARG A 243 -0.84 -73.20 6.05
N PRO A 244 0.07 -72.20 6.14
CA PRO A 244 0.60 -71.48 7.31
C PRO A 244 0.55 -69.93 7.19
N ILE A 245 1.08 -69.24 8.20
CA ILE A 245 1.42 -67.80 8.19
C ILE A 245 2.87 -67.68 8.68
N ASP A 246 3.76 -66.97 7.96
CA ASP A 246 4.80 -66.13 8.62
C ASP A 246 5.47 -65.05 7.73
N THR A 247 6.04 -64.05 8.42
CA THR A 247 7.10 -63.06 8.13
C THR A 247 7.43 -62.50 6.71
N ARG A 248 7.15 -61.19 6.57
CA ARG A 248 8.11 -60.09 6.22
C ARG A 248 9.11 -60.26 5.04
N ARG A 249 8.86 -59.57 3.90
CA ARG A 249 9.63 -58.39 3.37
C ARG A 249 9.45 -58.13 1.86
N LEU A 250 8.87 -56.97 1.51
CA LEU A 250 9.15 -56.00 0.40
C LEU A 250 7.84 -55.20 0.22
N ALA A 251 7.66 -53.91 0.53
CA ALA A 251 8.47 -52.68 0.48
C ALA A 251 8.27 -51.83 -0.80
N ALA A 252 7.88 -50.57 -0.58
CA ALA A 252 7.79 -49.42 -1.50
C ALA A 252 6.56 -49.28 -2.45
N ALA A 253 6.30 -47.99 -2.78
CA ALA A 253 5.46 -47.45 -3.87
C ALA A 253 3.91 -47.56 -3.85
N ALA A 254 3.30 -46.63 -3.11
CA ALA A 254 2.32 -45.64 -3.62
C ALA A 254 0.89 -46.02 -4.11
N GLU A 255 0.10 -44.95 -4.28
CA GLU A 255 -1.21 -44.81 -4.95
C GLU A 255 -2.51 -45.32 -4.28
N ALA A 256 -3.61 -44.64 -4.63
CA ALA A 256 -5.03 -44.85 -4.28
C ALA A 256 -5.44 -45.00 -2.78
N GLY A 257 -6.36 -44.21 -2.21
CA GLY A 257 -7.17 -43.11 -2.76
C GLY A 257 -8.69 -43.33 -2.71
N THR A 258 -9.26 -43.65 -1.53
CA THR A 258 -10.71 -43.84 -1.31
C THR A 258 -11.15 -43.03 -0.10
N ARG A 259 -11.65 -41.80 -0.28
CA ARG A 259 -13.09 -41.44 -0.40
C ARG A 259 -13.96 -41.87 0.79
N HIS A 260 -14.37 -40.88 1.58
CA HIS A 260 -15.69 -40.87 2.24
C HIS A 260 -16.57 -39.78 1.61
N GLN A 261 -17.88 -39.98 1.67
CA GLN A 261 -18.90 -39.16 1.00
C GLN A 261 -20.07 -38.96 1.96
N VAL A 262 -20.49 -37.72 2.16
CA VAL A 262 -21.73 -37.36 2.88
C VAL A 262 -22.49 -36.38 1.98
N GLY A 263 -23.82 -36.54 1.90
CA GLY A 263 -24.65 -35.88 0.89
C GLY A 263 -25.01 -34.43 1.21
N LEU A 264 -25.22 -33.65 0.14
CA LEU A 264 -26.05 -32.44 0.16
C LEU A 264 -27.50 -32.83 -0.16
N ASP A 265 -28.47 -32.02 0.28
CA ASP A 265 -29.81 -31.95 -0.31
C ASP A 265 -30.05 -30.52 -0.86
N PRO A 266 -30.60 -30.32 -2.07
CA PRO A 266 -30.44 -29.05 -2.80
C PRO A 266 -31.70 -28.17 -2.83
N ALA A 267 -31.70 -27.05 -2.11
CA ALA A 267 -32.90 -26.22 -1.94
C ALA A 267 -32.75 -24.69 -2.16
N GLN A 268 -31.82 -24.20 -2.99
CA GLN A 268 -32.08 -23.11 -3.96
C GLN A 268 -30.89 -22.83 -4.93
N PRO A 269 -31.13 -22.30 -6.15
CA PRO A 269 -30.11 -22.11 -7.19
C PRO A 269 -29.77 -20.64 -7.50
N GLY A 270 -28.60 -20.44 -8.14
CA GLY A 270 -28.35 -19.28 -9.01
C GLY A 270 -27.72 -18.06 -8.33
N GLY A 271 -26.44 -17.82 -8.61
CA GLY A 271 -25.73 -16.65 -8.08
C GLY A 271 -24.23 -16.67 -8.37
N ASP A 272 -23.83 -16.88 -9.63
CA ASP A 272 -22.41 -16.79 -10.00
C ASP A 272 -21.89 -15.38 -9.69
N ARG A 273 -20.94 -15.32 -8.76
CA ARG A 273 -20.25 -14.10 -8.34
C ARG A 273 -18.77 -14.41 -8.23
N THR A 274 -18.09 -14.25 -9.35
CA THR A 274 -16.64 -14.27 -9.46
C THR A 274 -16.04 -13.04 -8.73
N VAL A 275 -15.95 -13.11 -7.41
CA VAL A 275 -15.34 -12.06 -6.58
C VAL A 275 -13.82 -12.20 -6.64
N VAL A 276 -13.21 -11.57 -7.64
CA VAL A 276 -11.76 -11.31 -7.65
C VAL A 276 -11.48 -10.23 -6.60
N ALA A 277 -10.99 -10.64 -5.43
CA ALA A 277 -10.61 -9.76 -4.34
C ALA A 277 -9.21 -10.13 -3.84
N ASP A 278 -8.22 -9.32 -4.23
CA ASP A 278 -6.81 -9.51 -3.92
C ASP A 278 -6.47 -8.89 -2.55
N VAL A 279 -6.63 -9.67 -1.48
CA VAL A 279 -6.15 -9.35 -0.12
C VAL A 279 -5.76 -10.67 0.58
N GLY A 280 -4.61 -10.68 1.26
CA GLY A 280 -3.92 -11.87 1.79
C GLY A 280 -4.78 -12.97 2.44
N THR A 281 -4.47 -14.21 2.08
CA THR A 281 -5.20 -15.45 2.44
C THR A 281 -5.24 -15.76 3.92
N ASP A 282 -4.17 -15.44 4.65
CA ASP A 282 -3.82 -16.17 5.87
C ASP A 282 -4.71 -15.79 7.07
N SER A 283 -5.15 -14.53 7.13
CA SER A 283 -6.00 -14.02 8.21
C SER A 283 -7.35 -14.74 8.31
N ARG A 284 -7.95 -15.13 7.18
CA ARG A 284 -9.22 -15.87 7.17
C ARG A 284 -9.04 -17.35 7.52
N LEU A 285 -7.94 -17.96 7.08
CA LEU A 285 -7.64 -19.35 7.42
C LEU A 285 -7.30 -19.49 8.91
N ALA A 286 -6.63 -18.52 9.51
CA ALA A 286 -6.40 -18.46 10.96
C ALA A 286 -7.71 -18.39 11.77
N ALA A 287 -8.70 -17.63 11.30
CA ALA A 287 -10.03 -17.57 11.94
C ALA A 287 -10.78 -18.90 11.83
N ILE A 288 -10.86 -19.50 10.63
CA ILE A 288 -11.51 -20.81 10.43
C ILE A 288 -10.83 -21.89 11.28
N ARG A 289 -9.49 -21.86 11.39
CA ARG A 289 -8.71 -22.76 12.25
C ARG A 289 -9.05 -22.58 13.73
N ALA A 290 -9.31 -21.35 14.18
CA ALA A 290 -9.72 -21.08 15.56
C ALA A 290 -11.12 -21.64 15.83
N ASP A 291 -12.10 -21.47 14.93
CA ASP A 291 -13.45 -22.03 15.09
C ASP A 291 -13.46 -23.57 15.02
N LEU A 292 -12.63 -24.17 14.16
CA LEU A 292 -12.47 -25.63 14.08
C LEU A 292 -11.97 -26.24 15.40
N ILE A 293 -11.07 -25.54 16.10
CA ILE A 293 -10.51 -26.01 17.38
C ILE A 293 -11.44 -25.65 18.55
N GLY A 294 -11.97 -24.43 18.57
CA GLY A 294 -12.75 -23.89 19.69
C GLY A 294 -14.22 -24.33 19.72
N ASN A 295 -14.90 -24.28 18.56
CA ASN A 295 -16.34 -24.54 18.48
C ASN A 295 -16.62 -25.99 18.03
N ALA A 296 -15.86 -26.49 17.03
CA ALA A 296 -15.99 -27.87 16.55
C ALA A 296 -15.11 -28.89 17.34
N GLY A 297 -14.32 -28.43 18.31
CA GLY A 297 -13.57 -29.28 19.25
C GLY A 297 -12.45 -30.14 18.63
N LEU A 298 -12.00 -29.82 17.42
CA LEU A 298 -10.98 -30.61 16.72
C LEU A 298 -9.58 -30.39 17.31
N TYR A 299 -8.78 -31.47 17.34
CA TYR A 299 -7.36 -31.33 17.65
C TYR A 299 -6.64 -30.52 16.56
N SER A 300 -5.61 -29.76 16.94
CA SER A 300 -4.86 -28.88 16.02
C SER A 300 -4.54 -29.54 14.68
N THR A 301 -3.96 -30.75 14.69
CA THR A 301 -3.57 -31.50 13.49
C THR A 301 -4.73 -31.88 12.58
N GLN A 302 -5.94 -32.04 13.13
CA GLN A 302 -7.17 -32.29 12.35
C GLN A 302 -7.69 -30.99 11.74
N ALA A 303 -7.68 -29.87 12.48
CA ALA A 303 -8.01 -28.55 11.94
C ALA A 303 -7.03 -28.14 10.83
N ASP A 304 -5.73 -28.39 11.01
CA ASP A 304 -4.69 -28.16 10.00
C ASP A 304 -4.94 -28.96 8.71
N ALA A 305 -5.29 -30.24 8.81
CA ALA A 305 -5.63 -31.09 7.65
C ALA A 305 -6.94 -30.67 6.94
N VAL A 306 -7.90 -30.09 7.65
CA VAL A 306 -9.11 -29.47 7.06
C VAL A 306 -8.73 -28.19 6.32
N ILE A 307 -7.91 -27.31 6.90
CA ILE A 307 -7.41 -26.09 6.25
C ILE A 307 -6.62 -26.41 4.98
N GLU A 308 -5.72 -27.39 5.01
CA GLU A 308 -4.98 -27.88 3.82
C GLU A 308 -5.94 -28.41 2.74
N SER A 309 -7.02 -29.09 3.14
CA SER A 309 -8.04 -29.60 2.21
C SER A 309 -8.94 -28.50 1.63
N ILE A 310 -9.13 -27.38 2.33
CA ILE A 310 -9.78 -26.17 1.80
C ILE A 310 -8.83 -25.46 0.82
N GLN A 311 -7.57 -25.25 1.19
CA GLN A 311 -6.54 -24.63 0.34
C GLN A 311 -6.33 -25.41 -0.97
N ALA A 312 -6.33 -26.75 -0.90
CA ALA A 312 -6.23 -27.62 -2.07
C ALA A 312 -7.55 -27.76 -2.86
N GLY A 313 -8.59 -26.99 -2.55
CA GLY A 313 -9.88 -26.99 -3.26
C GLY A 313 -10.71 -28.28 -3.13
N ARG A 314 -10.26 -29.23 -2.28
CA ARG A 314 -10.96 -30.51 -2.02
C ARG A 314 -12.26 -30.27 -1.26
N ILE A 315 -12.26 -29.31 -0.34
CA ILE A 315 -13.43 -28.83 0.41
C ILE A 315 -13.80 -27.45 -0.12
N ARG A 316 -14.97 -27.33 -0.78
CA ARG A 316 -15.48 -26.06 -1.34
C ARG A 316 -16.56 -25.38 -0.49
N TYR A 317 -17.04 -26.05 0.56
CA TYR A 317 -17.98 -25.51 1.53
C TYR A 317 -17.73 -26.20 2.87
N LEU A 318 -17.82 -25.42 3.96
CA LEU A 318 -17.76 -25.88 5.33
C LEU A 318 -18.93 -25.22 6.07
N SER A 319 -19.76 -26.03 6.72
CA SER A 319 -20.79 -25.56 7.64
C SER A 319 -20.35 -25.95 9.05
N ILE A 320 -20.25 -24.96 9.92
CA ILE A 320 -20.17 -25.15 11.37
C ILE A 320 -21.55 -24.72 11.89
N THR A 321 -22.30 -25.66 12.44
CA THR A 321 -23.55 -25.41 13.17
C THR A 321 -23.26 -25.35 14.67
N GLU A 322 -23.89 -24.42 15.36
CA GLU A 322 -23.91 -24.34 16.84
C GLU A 322 -24.66 -25.54 17.46
#